data_AF-A0A257QXZ9-F1
#
_entry.id   AF-A0A257QXZ9-F1
#
_cell.length_a   1.000
_cell.length_b   1.000
_cell.length_c   1.000
_cell.angle_alpha   90.00
_cell.angle_beta   90.00
_cell.angle_gamma   90.00
#
_symmetry.space_group_name_H-M   'P 1'
#
loop_
_entity.id
_entity.type
_entity.pdbx_description
1 polymer ?
#
loop_
_entity_poly.entity_id
_entity_poly.type
_entity_poly.pdbx_seq_one_letter_code
_entity_poly.pdbx_strand_id
1 'polypeptide(L)'
;FGFQAGVQDAEVMMMVMNETGLNALLNSQFKIGADAGLTVATIGAGVGGATSAALGADIVTFSKSRGLYGGVSLAGSVMSNDSGADQAYYGQTVDPRQIVIQMTANNAGANPLRAMLSKYGG
;
A
#
# COMPACT_ATOMS: atom_id res chain seq x y z
N PHE A 1 -23.80 -24.59 -20.35
CA PHE A 1 -23.58 -23.91 -19.05
C PHE A 1 -22.17 -23.36 -19.06
N GLY A 2 -22.01 -22.05 -19.33
CA GLY A 2 -20.70 -21.42 -19.43
C GLY A 2 -20.29 -20.83 -18.08
N PHE A 3 -19.24 -21.36 -17.47
CA PHE A 3 -18.60 -20.79 -16.30
C PHE A 3 -17.87 -19.51 -16.75
N GLN A 4 -18.58 -18.38 -16.76
CA GLN A 4 -17.93 -17.07 -16.79
C GLN A 4 -17.24 -16.85 -15.44
N ALA A 5 -16.11 -17.54 -15.21
CA ALA A 5 -15.17 -17.15 -14.19
C ALA A 5 -14.47 -15.89 -14.67
N GLY A 6 -15.08 -14.73 -14.37
CA GLY A 6 -14.36 -13.48 -14.41
C GLY A 6 -13.19 -13.59 -13.43
N VAL A 7 -11.97 -13.50 -13.96
CA VAL A 7 -10.79 -13.25 -13.13
C VAL A 7 -11.04 -11.93 -12.41
N GLN A 8 -11.28 -12.00 -11.11
CA GLN A 8 -11.44 -10.81 -10.28
C GLN A 8 -10.03 -10.29 -9.97
N ASP A 9 -9.52 -9.43 -10.85
CA ASP A 9 -8.29 -8.68 -10.57
C ASP A 9 -8.64 -7.42 -9.80
N ALA A 10 -8.13 -7.35 -8.57
CA ALA A 10 -8.17 -6.15 -7.74
C ALA A 10 -6.75 -5.62 -7.58
N GLU A 11 -6.52 -4.41 -8.05
CA GLU A 11 -5.27 -3.70 -7.83
C GLU A 11 -5.48 -2.65 -6.73
N VAL A 12 -4.58 -2.61 -5.76
CA VAL A 12 -4.57 -1.60 -4.70
C VAL A 12 -3.23 -0.87 -4.72
N MET A 13 -3.29 0.46 -4.74
CA MET A 13 -2.14 1.35 -4.56
C MET A 13 -2.31 2.11 -3.25
N MET A 14 -1.25 2.20 -2.44
CA MET A 14 -1.28 2.93 -1.18
C MET A 14 -0.22 4.02 -1.19
N MET A 15 -0.60 5.20 -0.75
CA MET A 15 0.26 6.37 -0.63
C MET A 15 0.35 6.76 0.83
N VAL A 16 1.57 6.85 1.34
CA VAL A 16 1.84 7.31 2.70
C VAL A 16 2.05 8.81 2.65
N MET A 17 1.22 9.56 3.36
CA MET A 17 1.14 11.02 3.22
C MET A 17 2.01 11.75 4.25
N ASN A 18 2.35 11.11 5.38
CA ASN A 18 3.11 11.74 6.46
C ASN A 18 3.94 10.73 7.28
N GLU A 19 4.71 11.25 8.23
CA GLU A 19 5.59 10.47 9.10
C GLU A 19 4.83 9.51 10.02
N THR A 20 3.61 9.85 10.45
CA THR A 20 2.78 8.96 11.27
C THR A 20 2.44 7.69 10.49
N GLY A 21 1.96 7.84 9.26
CA GLY A 21 1.69 6.71 8.36
C GLY A 21 2.95 5.91 8.04
N LEU A 22 4.07 6.58 7.80
CA LEU A 22 5.35 5.91 7.53
C LEU A 22 5.84 5.10 8.72
N ASN A 23 5.81 5.67 9.92
CA ASN A 23 6.20 4.97 11.14
C ASN A 23 5.27 3.78 11.42
N ALA A 24 3.96 3.90 11.16
CA ALA A 24 3.03 2.79 11.30
C ALA A 24 3.38 1.62 10.36
N LEU A 25 3.75 1.89 9.10
CA LEU A 25 4.22 0.84 8.17
C LEU A 25 5.51 0.16 8.64
N LEU A 26 6.45 0.96 9.16
CA LEU A 26 7.77 0.48 9.56
C LEU A 26 7.73 -0.32 10.87
N ASN A 27 6.75 -0.04 11.74
CA ASN A 27 6.58 -0.72 13.02
C ASN A 27 5.86 -2.07 12.88
N SER A 28 6.34 -2.91 11.96
CA SER A 28 6.12 -4.38 11.81
C SER A 28 4.71 -4.95 11.76
N GLN A 29 3.66 -4.30 12.27
CA GLN A 29 2.28 -4.78 12.19
C GLN A 29 1.28 -3.64 12.44
N PHE A 30 0.43 -3.37 11.44
CA PHE A 30 -0.72 -2.47 11.61
C PHE A 30 -1.96 -3.03 10.91
N LYS A 31 -3.13 -2.69 11.42
CA LYS A 31 -4.46 -3.05 10.94
C LYS A 31 -5.16 -1.84 10.35
N ILE A 32 -5.48 -1.93 9.07
CA ILE A 32 -6.21 -0.88 8.35
C ILE A 32 -7.60 -0.71 8.98
N GLY A 33 -7.90 0.50 9.46
CA GLY A 33 -9.20 0.86 10.04
C GLY A 33 -9.39 0.47 11.51
N ALA A 34 -8.38 -0.08 12.19
CA ALA A 34 -8.46 -0.45 13.60
C ALA A 34 -7.29 0.09 14.46
N ASP A 35 -6.22 0.60 13.85
CA ASP A 35 -5.11 1.21 14.59
C ASP A 35 -5.47 2.59 15.15
N ALA A 36 -5.24 2.75 16.46
CA ALA A 36 -5.47 4.02 17.14
C ALA A 36 -4.38 5.03 16.73
N GLY A 37 -4.80 6.19 16.20
CA GLY A 37 -3.90 7.27 15.79
C GLY A 37 -3.44 7.23 14.34
N LEU A 38 -3.98 6.31 13.51
CA LEU A 38 -3.76 6.28 12.07
C LEU A 38 -5.07 6.48 11.31
N THR A 39 -5.07 7.40 10.36
CA THR A 39 -6.21 7.68 9.48
C THR A 39 -5.94 7.13 8.09
N VAL A 40 -6.76 6.17 7.64
CA VAL A 40 -6.66 5.57 6.31
C VAL A 40 -7.90 5.91 5.48
N ALA A 41 -7.70 6.53 4.32
CA ALA A 41 -8.76 6.81 3.35
C ALA A 41 -8.69 5.84 2.17
N THR A 42 -9.84 5.39 1.66
CA THR A 42 -9.92 4.54 0.45
C THR A 42 -10.70 5.24 -0.65
N ILE A 43 -10.08 5.36 -1.82
CA ILE A 43 -10.67 5.93 -3.05
C ILE A 43 -10.82 4.79 -4.06
N GLY A 44 -12.05 4.53 -4.52
CA GLY A 44 -12.33 3.42 -5.45
C GLY A 44 -13.36 3.78 -6.51
N ALA A 45 -13.42 2.95 -7.56
CA ALA A 45 -14.39 3.06 -8.66
C ALA A 45 -15.83 2.85 -8.15
N GLY A 46 -16.44 3.90 -7.61
CA GLY A 46 -17.79 3.88 -7.05
C GLY A 46 -17.99 4.86 -5.89
N VAL A 47 -16.91 5.35 -5.26
CA VAL A 47 -17.00 6.30 -4.15
C VAL A 47 -16.89 7.73 -4.71
N GLY A 48 -17.94 8.18 -5.39
CA GLY A 48 -18.11 9.58 -5.82
C GLY A 48 -18.29 10.48 -4.59
N GLY A 49 -17.19 10.86 -3.94
CA GLY A 49 -17.20 11.67 -2.73
C GLY A 49 -15.99 11.50 -1.81
N ALA A 50 -15.09 10.56 -2.09
CA ALA A 50 -13.96 10.25 -1.20
C ALA A 50 -12.83 11.30 -1.18
N THR A 51 -12.85 12.30 -2.07
CA THR A 51 -11.74 13.27 -2.17
C THR A 51 -11.55 14.05 -0.87
N SER A 52 -12.64 14.41 -0.17
CA SER A 52 -12.56 15.08 1.13
C SER A 52 -12.07 14.17 2.25
N ALA A 53 -12.32 12.86 2.16
CA ALA A 53 -11.84 11.88 3.15
C ALA A 53 -10.32 11.64 3.04
N ALA A 54 -9.73 11.89 1.87
CA ALA A 54 -8.28 11.84 1.69
C ALA A 54 -7.56 13.07 2.25
N LEU A 55 -8.26 14.19 2.47
CA LEU A 55 -7.69 15.38 3.10
C LEU A 55 -7.39 15.10 4.57
N GLY A 56 -6.10 15.08 4.94
CA GLY A 56 -5.65 14.81 6.31
C GLY A 56 -5.51 13.33 6.67
N ALA A 57 -5.67 12.41 5.71
CA ALA A 57 -5.38 10.99 5.93
C ALA A 57 -3.85 10.75 5.98
N ASP A 58 -3.41 9.90 6.89
CA ASP A 58 -2.01 9.48 7.00
C ASP A 58 -1.62 8.51 5.88
N ILE A 59 -2.58 7.71 5.43
CA ILE A 59 -2.45 6.81 4.28
C ILE A 59 -3.67 6.95 3.37
N VAL A 60 -3.45 7.14 2.08
CA VAL A 60 -4.49 7.15 1.05
C VAL A 60 -4.34 5.91 0.18
N THR A 61 -5.40 5.14 0.06
CA THR A 61 -5.43 3.91 -0.74
C THR A 61 -6.34 4.09 -1.95
N PHE A 62 -5.91 3.59 -3.10
CA PHE A 62 -6.65 3.60 -4.35
C PHE A 62 -6.90 2.16 -4.76
N SER A 63 -8.15 1.81 -5.01
CA SER A 63 -8.51 0.49 -5.51
C SER A 63 -9.08 0.58 -6.91
N LYS A 64 -8.52 -0.23 -7.81
CA LYS A 64 -9.02 -0.43 -9.16
C LYS A 64 -9.55 -1.85 -9.26
N SER A 65 -10.88 -1.98 -9.23
CA SER A 65 -11.58 -3.24 -9.48
C SER A 65 -12.31 -3.16 -10.83
N ARG A 66 -12.23 -4.24 -11.62
CA ARG A 66 -12.97 -4.35 -12.89
C ARG A 66 -14.22 -5.22 -12.68
N GLY A 67 -15.38 -4.60 -12.43
CA GLY A 67 -16.66 -5.30 -12.31
C GLY A 67 -17.66 -4.63 -11.36
N LEU A 68 -18.86 -5.21 -11.26
CA LEU A 68 -19.96 -4.79 -10.36
C LEU A 68 -19.80 -5.32 -8.92
N TYR A 69 -18.56 -5.66 -8.54
CA TYR A 69 -18.22 -6.11 -7.20
C TYR A 69 -17.85 -4.90 -6.35
N GLY A 70 -18.79 -4.54 -5.48
CA GLY A 70 -18.57 -3.57 -4.42
C GLY A 70 -17.51 -4.05 -3.44
N GLY A 71 -16.47 -3.25 -3.27
CA GLY A 71 -15.66 -3.23 -2.06
C GLY A 71 -14.71 -4.41 -1.90
N VAL A 72 -13.52 -4.30 -2.49
CA VAL A 72 -12.33 -4.81 -1.78
C VAL A 72 -12.24 -4.00 -0.49
N SER A 73 -12.72 -4.56 0.60
CA SER A 73 -12.61 -3.95 1.92
C SER A 73 -11.21 -4.22 2.43
N LEU A 74 -10.35 -3.19 2.38
CA LEU A 74 -9.05 -3.19 3.06
C LEU A 74 -9.21 -3.15 4.59
N ALA A 75 -10.38 -2.69 5.08
CA ALA A 75 -10.66 -2.60 6.51
C ALA A 75 -10.56 -3.99 7.18
N GLY A 76 -9.79 -4.05 8.26
CA GLY A 76 -9.52 -5.29 9.01
C GLY A 76 -8.32 -6.09 8.49
N SER A 77 -7.71 -5.70 7.37
CA SER A 77 -6.48 -6.34 6.88
C SER A 77 -5.30 -5.99 7.77
N VAL A 78 -4.50 -7.01 8.10
CA VAL A 78 -3.22 -6.84 8.81
C VAL A 78 -2.12 -6.74 7.76
N MET A 79 -1.33 -5.68 7.82
CA MET A 79 -0.07 -5.59 7.12
C MET A 79 1.05 -5.79 8.14
N SER A 80 1.95 -6.72 7.84
CA SER A 80 3.09 -7.03 8.70
C SER A 80 4.36 -7.20 7.89
N ASN A 81 5.51 -6.93 8.53
CA ASN A 81 6.79 -7.23 7.92
C ASN A 81 7.14 -8.71 8.07
N ASP A 82 7.72 -9.31 7.03
CA ASP A 82 8.26 -10.66 7.07
C ASP A 82 9.78 -10.60 6.85
N SER A 83 10.52 -10.64 7.96
CA SER A 83 11.98 -10.58 7.94
C SER A 83 12.63 -11.78 7.25
N GLY A 84 11.96 -12.94 7.22
CA GLY A 84 12.42 -14.11 6.50
C GLY A 84 12.32 -13.90 4.99
N ALA A 85 11.21 -13.35 4.53
CA ALA A 85 11.02 -12.97 3.12
C ALA A 85 11.98 -11.84 2.72
N ASP A 86 12.18 -10.82 3.56
CA ASP A 86 13.15 -9.76 3.32
C ASP A 86 14.57 -10.32 3.17
N GLN A 87 14.99 -11.20 4.09
CA GLN A 87 16.31 -11.82 4.02
C GLN A 87 16.47 -12.68 2.76
N ALA A 88 15.45 -13.45 2.41
CA ALA A 88 15.46 -14.27 1.20
C ALA A 88 15.53 -13.42 -0.08
N TYR A 89 14.85 -12.27 -0.10
CA TYR A 89 14.82 -11.37 -1.25
C TYR A 89 16.09 -10.54 -1.39
N TYR A 90 16.61 -9.97 -0.30
CA TYR A 90 17.76 -9.06 -0.31
C TYR A 90 19.11 -9.77 -0.08
N GLY A 91 19.11 -11.04 0.34
CA GLY A 91 20.31 -11.83 0.63
C GLY A 91 21.06 -11.41 1.90
N GLN A 92 20.46 -10.54 2.71
CA GLN A 92 21.03 -10.01 3.95
C GLN A 92 19.91 -9.69 4.94
N THR A 93 20.23 -9.71 6.23
CA THR A 93 19.28 -9.29 7.27
C THR A 93 19.14 -7.77 7.24
N VAL A 94 18.01 -7.28 6.73
CA VAL A 94 17.65 -5.87 6.71
C VAL A 94 16.26 -5.68 7.29
N ASP A 95 16.06 -4.58 8.00
CA ASP A 95 14.74 -4.19 8.50
C ASP A 95 14.02 -3.20 7.55
N PRO A 96 12.71 -2.97 7.70
CA PRO A 96 11.97 -2.03 6.86
C PRO A 96 12.53 -0.60 6.83
N ARG A 97 13.14 -0.14 7.94
CA ARG A 97 13.76 1.19 8.01
C ARG A 97 15.02 1.24 7.16
N GLN A 98 15.83 0.20 7.20
CA GLN A 98 17.03 0.05 6.39
C GLN A 98 16.71 -0.01 4.90
N ILE A 99 15.58 -0.62 4.54
CA ILE A 99 15.09 -0.71 3.16
C ILE A 99 14.54 0.63 2.67
N VAL A 100 13.58 1.22 3.41
CA VAL A 100 12.78 2.37 2.92
C VAL A 100 13.46 3.72 3.21
N ILE A 101 14.01 3.91 4.42
CA ILE A 101 14.57 5.19 4.86
C ILE A 101 16.06 5.29 4.51
N GLN A 102 16.84 4.30 4.93
CA GLN A 102 18.28 4.33 4.76
C GLN A 102 18.72 3.88 3.36
N MET A 103 17.81 3.25 2.61
CA MET A 103 18.05 2.75 1.24
C MET A 103 19.31 1.90 1.11
N THR A 104 19.61 1.10 2.14
CA THR A 104 20.81 0.25 2.22
C THR A 104 20.68 -1.03 1.38
N ALA A 105 19.45 -1.41 1.04
CA ALA A 105 19.15 -2.57 0.21
C ALA A 105 18.92 -2.16 -1.25
N ASN A 106 19.41 -2.97 -2.19
CA ASN A 106 19.19 -2.76 -3.62
C ASN A 106 17.96 -3.52 -4.10
N ASN A 107 17.05 -2.84 -4.81
CA ASN A 107 15.94 -3.47 -5.53
C ASN A 107 15.94 -2.96 -6.97
N ALA A 108 16.63 -3.68 -7.86
CA ALA A 108 16.67 -3.33 -9.28
C ALA A 108 15.29 -3.36 -9.95
N GLY A 109 14.37 -4.21 -9.47
CA GLY A 109 12.98 -4.28 -9.94
C GLY A 109 12.17 -3.01 -9.66
N ALA A 110 12.57 -2.21 -8.67
CA ALA A 110 11.94 -0.92 -8.36
C ALA A 110 12.44 0.23 -9.26
N ASN A 111 13.52 0.06 -10.02
CA ASN A 111 14.12 1.13 -10.82
C ASN A 111 13.14 1.76 -11.84
N PRO A 112 12.31 1.00 -12.58
CA PRO A 112 11.34 1.59 -13.52
C PRO A 112 10.34 2.50 -12.81
N LEU A 113 9.85 2.09 -11.64
CA LEU A 113 8.93 2.91 -10.84
C LEU A 113 9.62 4.18 -10.34
N ARG A 114 10.84 4.06 -9.80
CA ARG A 114 11.64 5.22 -9.34
C ARG A 114 11.88 6.22 -10.47
N ALA A 115 12.25 5.73 -11.65
CA ALA A 115 12.48 6.56 -12.84
C ALA A 115 11.20 7.24 -13.35
N MET A 116 10.04 6.62 -13.16
CA MET A 116 8.75 7.24 -13.50
C MET A 116 8.37 8.29 -12.48
N LEU A 117 8.48 8.00 -11.18
CA LEU A 117 8.16 8.96 -10.11
C LEU A 117 9.08 10.18 -10.15
N SER A 118 10.37 10.02 -10.45
CA SER A 118 11.31 11.14 -10.56
C SER A 118 10.98 12.13 -11.67
N LYS A 119 10.19 11.73 -12.68
CA LYS A 119 9.72 12.64 -13.74
C LYS A 119 8.61 13.57 -13.28
N TYR A 120 7.86 13.17 -12.24
CA TYR A 120 6.69 13.90 -11.75
C TYR A 120 6.87 14.47 -10.34
N GLY A 121 7.93 14.08 -9.63
CA GLY A 121 8.23 14.49 -8.25
C GLY A 121 9.22 15.64 -8.10
N GLY A 122 9.35 16.50 -9.12
CA GLY A 122 10.20 17.70 -9.11
C GLY A 122 9.39 18.97 -9.02
#